data_AF-A0A0P9PI11-F1
#
_entry.id   AF-A0A0P9PI11-F1
#
_cell.length_a   1.000
_cell.length_b   1.000
_cell.length_c   1.000
_cell.angle_alpha   90.00
_cell.angle_beta   90.00
_cell.angle_gamma   90.00
#
_symmetry.space_group_name_H-M   'P 1'
#
loop_
_entity.id
_entity.type
_entity.pdbx_description
1 polymer ?
#
loop_
_entity_poly.entity_id
_entity_poly.type
_entity_poly.pdbx_seq_one_letter_code
_entity_poly.pdbx_strand_id
1 'polypeptide(L)'
;MTDLRYLFSSRDDLPDALFSMLGASFKTESSYELFSEGGRGAVLGFSSKSLELGYASPALVILPEGKTSELFSWLKTYAAETYPLSQFGRVVSIDDFRSVERVKDSSNVFWKRPDRWSSVILGEILAQSDSDPVVSSLPLSRANATFSFAVAKSAVAHRSDLVSEECIRRLRVLSEDKRFLDRSLSLTDIIPIWERVGTGWDESAGLPQLLSLIQVSQSKDLFEPPYAAARNKVFEELLSDSVEQRVLAFRSFVNVQSSVERHQTEPFADAFEMALAAFLVGRGTSHVFLLKDMARKYPSVYVWFGLFAGLTGPVCWDVAWARAAKGIEKTLSAHFSWAEPPSCDISWPEYSWVASTDNEKLIAEIPKQLPKVLIIEIFPGATCQLRLKASNPVQKDRVVSSERVADSASFPQSDLVYAFVKEFIRLSDKTKLDLGAVLGQDVVSSETLTPSKRNKRTTSKIVK
;
A
#
# COMPACT_ATOMS: atom_id res chain seq x y z
N MET A 1 -23.86 -0.27 -12.36
CA MET A 1 -23.39 0.89 -11.59
C MET A 1 -24.63 1.77 -11.41
N THR A 2 -25.27 1.89 -10.25
CA THR A 2 -25.08 1.31 -8.90
C THR A 2 -26.44 0.77 -8.41
N ASP A 3 -26.46 -0.25 -7.56
CA ASP A 3 -27.69 -0.66 -6.86
C ASP A 3 -27.85 0.14 -5.55
N LEU A 4 -27.83 1.47 -5.70
CA LEU A 4 -27.94 2.43 -4.61
C LEU A 4 -29.24 3.21 -4.68
N ARG A 5 -29.76 3.52 -3.49
CA ARG A 5 -30.94 4.33 -3.23
C ARG A 5 -30.54 5.51 -2.37
N TYR A 6 -30.99 6.71 -2.74
CA TYR A 6 -30.49 7.96 -2.17
C TYR A 6 -31.51 8.63 -1.24
N LEU A 7 -31.05 9.21 -0.15
CA LEU A 7 -31.82 10.00 0.81
C LEU A 7 -31.03 11.27 1.15
N PHE A 8 -31.62 12.45 1.04
CA PHE A 8 -31.07 13.62 1.70
C PHE A 8 -31.37 13.56 3.20
N SER A 9 -30.32 13.71 4.02
CA SER A 9 -30.43 13.88 5.47
C SER A 9 -29.95 15.28 5.84
N SER A 10 -30.74 16.00 6.64
CA SER A 10 -30.31 17.29 7.19
C SER A 10 -29.15 17.07 8.15
N ARG A 11 -28.32 18.09 8.38
CA ARG A 11 -27.21 18.05 9.33
C ARG A 11 -27.65 17.57 10.72
N ASP A 12 -28.83 17.99 11.15
CA ASP A 12 -29.33 17.75 12.50
C ASP A 12 -29.95 16.33 12.61
N ASP A 13 -30.47 15.76 11.51
CA ASP A 13 -30.97 14.36 11.41
C ASP A 13 -29.88 13.34 11.02
N LEU A 14 -28.71 13.82 10.57
CA LEU A 14 -27.63 12.98 10.05
C LEU A 14 -27.12 11.94 11.06
N PRO A 15 -26.94 12.23 12.36
CA PRO A 15 -26.58 11.22 13.35
C PRO A 15 -27.53 10.03 13.37
N ASP A 16 -28.83 10.28 13.44
CA ASP A 16 -29.86 9.23 13.46
C ASP A 16 -29.86 8.43 12.15
N ALA A 17 -29.58 9.08 11.03
CA ALA A 17 -29.46 8.42 9.73
C ALA A 17 -28.28 7.45 9.66
N LEU A 18 -27.11 7.84 10.19
CA LEU A 18 -25.89 7.02 10.20
C LEU A 18 -26.05 5.76 11.09
N PHE A 19 -26.68 5.93 12.25
CA PHE A 19 -27.00 4.84 13.18
C PHE A 19 -28.24 4.01 12.78
N SER A 20 -28.85 4.27 11.62
CA SER A 20 -30.09 3.58 11.14
C SER A 20 -31.30 3.76 12.07
N MET A 21 -31.35 4.86 12.83
CA MET A 21 -32.40 5.17 13.81
C MET A 21 -33.62 5.91 13.23
N LEU A 22 -33.58 6.35 11.96
CA LEU A 22 -34.69 7.05 11.28
C LEU A 22 -35.98 6.21 11.07
N GLY A 23 -35.98 4.94 11.46
CA GLY A 23 -37.13 4.04 11.31
C GLY A 23 -37.35 3.53 9.87
N ALA A 24 -38.28 2.59 9.72
CA ALA A 24 -38.42 1.77 8.51
C ALA A 24 -39.17 2.44 7.33
N SER A 25 -39.36 3.77 7.32
CA SER A 25 -40.29 4.45 6.41
C SER A 25 -39.74 5.68 5.68
N PHE A 26 -38.42 5.92 5.69
CA PHE A 26 -37.83 7.00 4.89
C PHE A 26 -37.94 6.69 3.38
N LYS A 27 -38.39 7.69 2.60
CA LYS A 27 -38.47 7.59 1.14
C LYS A 27 -37.07 7.73 0.56
N THR A 28 -36.69 6.79 -0.32
CA THR A 28 -35.43 6.86 -1.06
C THR A 28 -35.69 7.03 -2.55
N GLU A 29 -34.82 7.81 -3.19
CA GLU A 29 -34.86 8.10 -4.62
C GLU A 29 -33.85 7.27 -5.40
N SER A 30 -34.05 7.15 -6.71
CA SER A 30 -33.10 6.47 -7.62
C SER A 30 -31.95 7.37 -8.11
N SER A 31 -32.06 8.69 -7.96
CA SER A 31 -31.04 9.66 -8.34
C SER A 31 -30.69 10.59 -7.19
N TYR A 32 -29.40 10.90 -7.05
CA TYR A 32 -28.88 11.88 -6.10
C TYR A 32 -29.10 13.33 -6.56
N GLU A 33 -29.32 13.55 -7.87
CA GLU A 33 -29.44 14.90 -8.46
C GLU A 33 -30.63 15.67 -7.91
N LEU A 34 -31.68 14.95 -7.48
CA LEU A 34 -32.87 15.48 -6.81
C LEU A 34 -32.57 16.21 -5.48
N PHE A 35 -31.37 16.04 -4.94
CA PHE A 35 -30.90 16.64 -3.68
C PHE A 35 -29.77 17.67 -3.88
N SER A 36 -29.49 18.06 -5.13
CA SER A 36 -28.35 18.92 -5.46
C SER A 36 -28.51 20.40 -5.06
N GLU A 37 -29.71 20.83 -4.65
CA GLU A 37 -29.99 22.22 -4.30
C GLU A 37 -30.22 22.44 -2.79
N GLY A 38 -29.34 23.23 -2.17
CA GLY A 38 -29.71 24.10 -1.03
C GLY A 38 -29.53 23.57 0.40
N GLY A 39 -29.51 22.27 0.65
CA GLY A 39 -29.47 21.71 2.02
C GLY A 39 -28.23 22.07 2.86
N ARG A 40 -28.37 22.07 4.20
CA ARG A 40 -27.25 21.88 5.16
C ARG A 40 -27.34 20.43 5.64
N GLY A 41 -26.53 19.53 5.10
CA GLY A 41 -26.68 18.09 5.31
C GLY A 41 -25.84 17.29 4.33
N ALA A 42 -26.19 16.03 4.09
CA ALA A 42 -25.52 15.14 3.15
C ALA A 42 -26.52 14.23 2.43
N VAL A 43 -26.13 13.70 1.26
CA VAL A 43 -26.92 12.67 0.55
C VAL A 43 -26.36 11.31 0.91
N LEU A 44 -27.20 10.44 1.45
CA LEU A 44 -26.87 9.09 1.88
C LEU A 44 -27.27 8.09 0.80
N GLY A 45 -26.35 7.23 0.38
CA GLY A 45 -26.58 6.14 -0.56
C GLY A 45 -26.62 4.80 0.17
N PHE A 46 -27.76 4.11 0.10
CA PHE A 46 -27.98 2.79 0.70
C PHE A 46 -28.03 1.72 -0.38
N SER A 47 -27.42 0.56 -0.13
CA SER A 47 -27.60 -0.63 -0.98
C SER A 47 -29.06 -1.10 -0.92
N SER A 48 -29.69 -1.36 -2.08
CA SER A 48 -31.08 -1.85 -2.11
C SER A 48 -31.26 -3.11 -1.24
N LYS A 49 -30.27 -4.01 -1.26
CA LYS A 49 -30.24 -5.23 -0.43
C LYS A 49 -30.19 -4.96 1.07
N SER A 50 -29.57 -3.85 1.49
CA SER A 50 -29.53 -3.47 2.91
C SER A 50 -30.87 -2.91 3.37
N LEU A 51 -31.56 -2.15 2.50
CA LEU A 51 -32.90 -1.61 2.80
C LEU A 51 -33.95 -2.71 3.01
N GLU A 52 -33.86 -3.82 2.25
CA GLU A 52 -34.74 -4.99 2.42
C GLU A 52 -34.65 -5.63 3.82
N LEU A 53 -33.54 -5.45 4.54
CA LEU A 53 -33.31 -6.01 5.88
C LEU A 53 -33.88 -5.14 7.02
N GLY A 54 -34.40 -3.95 6.72
CA GLY A 54 -34.94 -3.01 7.71
C GLY A 54 -33.92 -2.33 8.64
N TYR A 55 -32.65 -2.74 8.56
CA TYR A 55 -31.51 -2.11 9.22
C TYR A 55 -30.41 -1.89 8.18
N ALA A 56 -30.22 -0.63 7.77
CA ALA A 56 -29.38 -0.27 6.64
C ALA A 56 -28.48 0.92 6.99
N SER A 57 -27.20 0.66 7.28
CA SER A 57 -26.20 1.72 7.29
C SER A 57 -25.95 2.25 5.87
N PRO A 58 -25.68 3.54 5.69
CA PRO A 58 -25.38 4.11 4.37
C PRO A 58 -24.03 3.59 3.87
N ALA A 59 -23.99 3.04 2.65
CA ALA A 59 -22.73 2.63 2.03
C ALA A 59 -21.93 3.85 1.51
N LEU A 60 -22.62 4.95 1.23
CA LEU A 60 -22.08 6.16 0.63
C LEU A 60 -22.65 7.42 1.31
N VAL A 61 -21.82 8.43 1.47
CA VAL A 61 -22.16 9.77 1.96
C VAL A 61 -21.59 10.80 0.97
N ILE A 62 -22.46 11.44 0.20
CA ILE A 62 -22.10 12.48 -0.76
C ILE A 62 -22.27 13.84 -0.09
N LEU A 63 -21.18 14.60 -0.04
CA LEU A 63 -21.12 15.91 0.61
C LEU A 63 -21.45 17.03 -0.39
N PRO A 64 -22.31 18.00 -0.02
CA PRO A 64 -22.62 19.14 -0.87
C PRO A 64 -21.44 20.09 -1.00
N GLU A 65 -21.36 20.78 -2.14
CA GLU A 65 -20.35 21.79 -2.41
C GLU A 65 -20.42 22.96 -1.40
N GLY A 66 -19.27 23.52 -1.03
CA GLY A 66 -19.14 24.73 -0.21
C GLY A 66 -19.53 24.62 1.28
N LYS A 67 -20.31 23.61 1.70
CA LYS A 67 -20.82 23.48 3.10
C LYS A 67 -20.12 22.42 3.94
N THR A 68 -19.24 21.62 3.34
CA THR A 68 -18.49 20.52 3.99
C THR A 68 -17.80 20.91 5.30
N SER A 69 -17.15 22.09 5.34
CA SER A 69 -16.45 22.55 6.55
C SER A 69 -17.40 22.91 7.70
N GLU A 70 -18.58 23.50 7.40
CA GLU A 70 -19.62 23.78 8.39
C GLU A 70 -20.15 22.46 8.98
N LEU A 71 -20.41 21.48 8.12
CA LEU A 71 -20.90 20.16 8.49
C LEU A 71 -19.91 19.42 9.41
N PHE A 72 -18.64 19.29 9.03
CA PHE A 72 -17.65 18.59 9.87
C PHE A 72 -17.38 19.29 11.20
N SER A 73 -17.32 20.63 11.20
CA SER A 73 -17.14 21.42 12.43
C SER A 73 -18.33 21.26 13.38
N TRP A 74 -19.56 21.19 12.85
CA TRP A 74 -20.74 20.92 13.63
C TRP A 74 -20.74 19.49 14.19
N LEU A 75 -20.52 18.48 13.35
CA LEU A 75 -20.50 17.07 13.78
C LEU A 75 -19.45 16.84 14.88
N LYS A 76 -18.22 17.34 14.69
CA LYS A 76 -17.15 17.21 15.69
C LYS A 76 -17.47 17.93 17.03
N THR A 77 -18.32 18.95 17.01
CA THR A 77 -18.66 19.75 18.20
C THR A 77 -19.92 19.25 18.92
N TYR A 78 -20.95 18.84 18.18
CA TYR A 78 -22.30 18.56 18.70
C TYR A 78 -22.75 17.10 18.57
N ALA A 79 -22.10 16.30 17.73
CA ALA A 79 -22.41 14.89 17.49
C ALA A 79 -21.11 14.07 17.33
N ALA A 80 -20.20 14.21 18.30
CA ALA A 80 -18.81 13.74 18.17
C ALA A 80 -18.68 12.23 17.97
N GLU A 81 -19.68 11.45 18.43
CA GLU A 81 -19.84 10.02 18.22
C GLU A 81 -20.09 9.62 16.74
N THR A 82 -20.46 10.57 15.89
CA THR A 82 -20.65 10.36 14.43
C THR A 82 -19.45 10.78 13.59
N TYR A 83 -18.44 11.39 14.20
CA TYR A 83 -17.23 11.84 13.51
C TYR A 83 -16.07 10.86 13.76
N PRO A 84 -15.34 10.39 12.73
CA PRO A 84 -15.52 10.69 11.30
C PRO A 84 -16.64 9.88 10.64
N LEU A 85 -17.30 10.49 9.65
CA LEU A 85 -18.35 9.89 8.83
C LEU A 85 -17.88 8.64 8.09
N SER A 86 -16.58 8.55 7.75
CA SER A 86 -15.99 7.35 7.12
C SER A 86 -16.11 6.05 7.92
N GLN A 87 -16.42 6.12 9.22
CA GLN A 87 -16.69 4.93 10.03
C GLN A 87 -18.05 4.28 9.70
N PHE A 88 -18.97 5.03 9.09
CA PHE A 88 -20.34 4.60 8.80
C PHE A 88 -20.55 4.22 7.34
N GLY A 89 -19.86 4.91 6.42
CA GLY A 89 -19.97 4.71 4.98
C GLY A 89 -18.87 5.45 4.23
N ARG A 90 -18.75 5.22 2.92
CA ARG A 90 -17.74 5.90 2.08
C ARG A 90 -18.10 7.38 1.91
N VAL A 91 -17.21 8.29 2.28
CA VAL A 91 -17.46 9.74 2.21
C VAL A 91 -16.79 10.37 0.99
N VAL A 92 -17.54 11.13 0.19
CA VAL A 92 -17.04 11.77 -1.05
C VAL A 92 -17.58 13.18 -1.23
N SER A 93 -16.86 14.01 -2.00
CA SER A 93 -17.45 15.23 -2.56
C SER A 93 -18.42 14.91 -3.70
N ILE A 94 -19.36 15.81 -3.97
CA ILE A 94 -20.24 15.74 -5.14
C ILE A 94 -19.45 15.68 -6.47
N ASP A 95 -18.28 16.32 -6.53
CA ASP A 95 -17.45 16.36 -7.74
C ASP A 95 -16.64 15.08 -7.95
N ASP A 96 -16.14 14.44 -6.88
CA ASP A 96 -15.50 13.12 -6.97
C ASP A 96 -16.52 12.07 -7.43
N PHE A 97 -17.72 12.12 -6.87
CA PHE A 97 -18.82 11.25 -7.25
C PHE A 97 -19.16 11.40 -8.74
N ARG A 98 -19.39 12.64 -9.20
CA ARG A 98 -19.60 12.96 -10.62
C ARG A 98 -18.43 12.55 -11.52
N SER A 99 -17.19 12.68 -11.05
CA SER A 99 -15.99 12.33 -11.84
C SER A 99 -15.86 10.82 -12.08
N VAL A 100 -16.34 10.00 -11.14
CA VAL A 100 -16.44 8.54 -11.28
C VAL A 100 -17.63 8.13 -12.15
N GLU A 101 -18.78 8.81 -12.05
CA GLU A 101 -19.95 8.49 -12.88
C GLU A 101 -19.78 8.90 -14.35
N ARG A 102 -19.07 9.99 -14.64
CA ARG A 102 -18.93 10.58 -15.99
C ARG A 102 -17.96 9.84 -16.92
N VAL A 103 -17.41 8.70 -16.52
CA VAL A 103 -16.34 8.01 -17.27
C VAL A 103 -16.81 7.56 -18.66
N LYS A 104 -16.39 8.33 -19.68
CA LYS A 104 -16.36 7.98 -21.09
C LYS A 104 -14.99 8.36 -21.64
N ASP A 105 -14.31 7.39 -22.25
CA ASP A 105 -13.12 7.51 -23.10
C ASP A 105 -12.16 8.69 -22.78
N SER A 106 -11.44 8.60 -21.65
CA SER A 106 -10.21 9.37 -21.49
C SER A 106 -9.03 8.67 -22.17
N SER A 107 -7.86 9.31 -22.14
CA SER A 107 -6.59 8.69 -22.51
C SER A 107 -6.31 7.40 -21.71
N ASN A 108 -5.37 6.62 -22.23
CA ASN A 108 -5.10 5.25 -21.79
C ASN A 108 -3.74 5.12 -21.08
N VAL A 109 -3.22 6.22 -20.50
CA VAL A 109 -1.84 6.27 -20.02
C VAL A 109 -1.68 5.39 -18.79
N PHE A 110 -2.53 5.55 -17.77
CA PHE A 110 -2.27 4.90 -16.49
C PHE A 110 -2.90 3.51 -16.33
N TRP A 111 -4.00 3.19 -17.01
CA TRP A 111 -4.84 2.05 -16.58
C TRP A 111 -4.74 0.75 -17.40
N LYS A 112 -4.11 0.77 -18.59
CA LYS A 112 -4.07 -0.42 -19.48
C LYS A 112 -3.27 -1.60 -18.94
N ARG A 113 -2.30 -1.37 -18.04
CA ARG A 113 -1.24 -2.35 -17.68
C ARG A 113 -1.02 -2.45 -16.16
N PRO A 114 -1.94 -3.10 -15.41
CA PRO A 114 -1.80 -3.30 -13.97
C PRO A 114 -0.59 -4.17 -13.58
N ASP A 115 -0.10 -5.00 -14.51
CA ASP A 115 1.12 -5.81 -14.41
C ASP A 115 2.41 -4.97 -14.34
N ARG A 116 2.42 -3.78 -14.96
CA ARG A 116 3.57 -2.85 -14.86
C ARG A 116 3.56 -2.12 -13.53
N TRP A 117 2.39 -1.66 -13.12
CA TRP A 117 2.19 -1.01 -11.82
C TRP A 117 2.63 -1.89 -10.65
N SER A 118 2.33 -3.19 -10.68
CA SER A 118 2.74 -4.09 -9.60
C SER A 118 4.25 -4.17 -9.41
N SER A 119 5.04 -4.07 -10.50
CA SER A 119 6.51 -4.02 -10.42
C SER A 119 7.04 -2.63 -10.00
N VAL A 120 6.40 -1.53 -10.42
CA VAL A 120 6.73 -0.17 -9.94
C VAL A 120 6.47 -0.03 -8.44
N ILE A 121 5.32 -0.51 -7.97
CA ILE A 121 4.94 -0.54 -6.55
C ILE A 121 5.93 -1.39 -5.75
N LEU A 122 6.35 -2.55 -6.27
CA LEU A 122 7.36 -3.38 -5.63
C LEU A 122 8.71 -2.65 -5.51
N GLY A 123 9.11 -1.90 -6.54
CA GLY A 123 10.25 -0.99 -6.50
C GLY A 123 10.12 0.09 -5.41
N GLU A 124 8.93 0.67 -5.24
CA GLU A 124 8.67 1.66 -4.18
C GLU A 124 8.72 1.05 -2.78
N ILE A 125 8.21 -0.19 -2.59
CA ILE A 125 8.32 -0.93 -1.32
C ILE A 125 9.80 -1.15 -0.94
N LEU A 126 10.67 -1.43 -1.92
CA LEU A 126 12.11 -1.63 -1.70
C LEU A 126 12.82 -0.31 -1.34
N ALA A 127 12.52 0.79 -2.04
CA ALA A 127 13.06 2.11 -1.72
C ALA A 127 12.60 2.67 -0.36
N GLN A 128 11.44 2.22 0.14
CA GLN A 128 10.92 2.56 1.46
C GLN A 128 11.33 1.56 2.56
N SER A 129 12.14 0.54 2.26
CA SER A 129 12.61 -0.41 3.27
C SER A 129 13.98 -0.02 3.82
N ASP A 130 14.05 0.24 5.13
CA ASP A 130 15.30 0.52 5.87
C ASP A 130 16.23 -0.72 5.95
N SER A 131 15.70 -1.90 5.64
CA SER A 131 16.36 -3.21 5.73
C SER A 131 16.83 -3.71 4.37
N ASP A 132 17.75 -4.68 4.36
CA ASP A 132 18.19 -5.38 3.15
C ASP A 132 17.02 -5.83 2.25
N PRO A 133 17.11 -5.59 0.91
CA PRO A 133 16.01 -5.73 -0.04
C PRO A 133 15.70 -7.18 -0.41
N VAL A 134 15.24 -7.98 0.56
CA VAL A 134 14.89 -9.39 0.37
C VAL A 134 13.44 -9.52 -0.10
N VAL A 135 13.23 -9.53 -1.42
CA VAL A 135 11.90 -9.58 -2.06
C VAL A 135 11.03 -10.74 -1.56
N SER A 136 11.63 -11.89 -1.24
CA SER A 136 10.92 -13.09 -0.80
C SER A 136 10.28 -13.01 0.58
N SER A 137 10.65 -12.04 1.43
CA SER A 137 10.11 -11.86 2.78
C SER A 137 9.26 -10.58 2.94
N LEU A 138 9.01 -9.84 1.86
CA LEU A 138 8.23 -8.60 1.90
C LEU A 138 6.74 -8.85 2.21
N PRO A 139 6.16 -8.23 3.25
CA PRO A 139 4.72 -8.26 3.47
C PRO A 139 3.99 -7.47 2.36
N LEU A 140 3.07 -8.13 1.65
CA LEU A 140 2.29 -7.50 0.57
C LEU A 140 1.48 -6.28 1.03
N SER A 141 1.12 -6.21 2.32
CA SER A 141 0.44 -5.04 2.91
C SER A 141 1.26 -3.75 2.82
N ARG A 142 2.59 -3.82 2.63
CA ARG A 142 3.42 -2.63 2.36
C ARG A 142 3.03 -1.91 1.06
N ALA A 143 2.39 -2.59 0.10
CA ALA A 143 1.90 -1.95 -1.12
C ALA A 143 0.95 -0.78 -0.80
N ASN A 144 0.05 -0.95 0.16
CA ASN A 144 -0.91 0.09 0.56
C ASN A 144 -0.24 1.35 1.12
N ALA A 145 1.02 1.25 1.60
CA ALA A 145 1.78 2.40 2.07
C ALA A 145 2.45 3.19 0.93
N THR A 146 2.55 2.64 -0.28
CA THR A 146 3.18 3.31 -1.42
C THR A 146 2.27 4.36 -2.07
N PHE A 147 2.87 5.41 -2.64
CA PHE A 147 2.16 6.38 -3.46
C PHE A 147 1.71 5.76 -4.78
N SER A 148 2.58 4.94 -5.40
CA SER A 148 2.29 4.25 -6.67
C SER A 148 1.06 3.35 -6.56
N PHE A 149 0.80 2.74 -5.40
CA PHE A 149 -0.39 1.90 -5.22
C PHE A 149 -1.68 2.73 -5.24
N ALA A 150 -1.72 3.89 -4.58
CA ALA A 150 -2.91 4.75 -4.61
C ALA A 150 -3.22 5.25 -6.04
N VAL A 151 -2.19 5.69 -6.79
CA VAL A 151 -2.34 6.12 -8.19
C VAL A 151 -2.73 4.95 -9.10
N ALA A 152 -2.05 3.81 -9.00
CA ALA A 152 -2.39 2.60 -9.76
C ALA A 152 -3.82 2.15 -9.49
N LYS A 153 -4.25 2.19 -8.22
CA LYS A 153 -5.57 1.75 -7.82
C LYS A 153 -6.65 2.70 -8.35
N SER A 154 -6.45 4.01 -8.28
CA SER A 154 -7.39 4.98 -8.88
C SER A 154 -7.46 4.82 -10.40
N ALA A 155 -6.33 4.63 -11.08
CA ALA A 155 -6.26 4.41 -12.52
C ALA A 155 -7.01 3.13 -12.93
N VAL A 156 -6.69 1.99 -12.32
CA VAL A 156 -7.27 0.68 -12.69
C VAL A 156 -8.76 0.58 -12.34
N ALA A 157 -9.18 1.15 -11.21
CA ALA A 157 -10.59 1.13 -10.78
C ALA A 157 -11.50 1.99 -11.68
N HIS A 158 -11.07 3.21 -12.01
CA HIS A 158 -11.91 4.20 -12.67
C HIS A 158 -11.63 4.38 -14.16
N ARG A 159 -10.51 3.85 -14.67
CA ARG A 159 -10.08 3.95 -16.08
C ARG A 159 -10.11 5.38 -16.63
N SER A 160 -9.74 6.32 -15.76
CA SER A 160 -9.77 7.75 -16.01
C SER A 160 -8.42 8.36 -15.64
N ASP A 161 -7.76 8.97 -16.63
CA ASP A 161 -6.48 9.64 -16.38
C ASP A 161 -6.71 10.93 -15.54
N LEU A 162 -7.85 11.63 -15.70
CA LEU A 162 -8.24 12.77 -14.84
C LEU A 162 -8.37 12.40 -13.36
N VAL A 163 -8.95 11.24 -13.07
CA VAL A 163 -9.04 10.69 -11.70
C VAL A 163 -7.65 10.38 -11.14
N SER A 164 -6.73 9.91 -12.01
CA SER A 164 -5.36 9.60 -11.64
C SER A 164 -4.56 10.88 -11.35
N GLU A 165 -4.74 11.93 -12.15
CA GLU A 165 -4.15 13.26 -11.94
C GLU A 165 -4.64 13.92 -10.64
N GLU A 166 -5.94 13.85 -10.36
CA GLU A 166 -6.51 14.35 -9.10
C GLU A 166 -5.99 13.56 -7.88
N CYS A 167 -5.85 12.24 -7.99
CA CYS A 167 -5.19 11.41 -6.99
C CYS A 167 -3.74 11.86 -6.74
N ILE A 168 -2.95 12.10 -7.80
CA ILE A 168 -1.58 12.64 -7.71
C ILE A 168 -1.57 14.02 -7.03
N ARG A 169 -2.49 14.91 -7.37
CA ARG A 169 -2.60 16.26 -6.76
C ARG A 169 -2.84 16.18 -5.25
N ARG A 170 -3.70 15.25 -4.80
CA ARG A 170 -3.98 15.00 -3.38
C ARG A 170 -2.80 14.39 -2.64
N LEU A 171 -2.09 13.46 -3.28
CA LEU A 171 -0.87 12.89 -2.72
C LEU A 171 0.23 13.94 -2.51
N ARG A 172 0.35 14.97 -3.37
CA ARG A 172 1.30 16.09 -3.16
C ARG A 172 1.03 16.80 -1.83
N VAL A 173 -0.21 17.20 -1.59
CA VAL A 173 -0.64 17.82 -0.32
C VAL A 173 -0.35 16.92 0.89
N LEU A 174 -0.51 15.60 0.77
CA LEU A 174 -0.16 14.65 1.83
C LEU A 174 1.34 14.48 2.05
N SER A 175 2.15 14.56 0.98
CA SER A 175 3.61 14.45 1.08
C SER A 175 4.25 15.67 1.76
N GLU A 176 3.56 16.81 1.74
CA GLU A 176 3.98 18.07 2.37
C GLU A 176 3.49 18.19 3.83
N ASP A 177 2.54 17.35 4.27
CA ASP A 177 2.00 17.36 5.63
C ASP A 177 3.01 16.79 6.64
N LYS A 178 3.60 17.72 7.40
CA LYS A 178 4.61 17.46 8.44
C LYS A 178 4.15 16.53 9.56
N ARG A 179 2.84 16.26 9.71
CA ARG A 179 2.29 15.36 10.74
C ARG A 179 2.55 13.88 10.43
N PHE A 180 2.85 13.53 9.18
CA PHE A 180 3.26 12.18 8.78
C PHE A 180 4.79 12.01 8.83
N LEU A 181 5.27 10.78 9.00
CA LEU A 181 6.70 10.48 8.91
C LEU A 181 7.22 10.74 7.49
N ASP A 182 8.36 11.42 7.43
CA ASP A 182 9.03 11.74 6.17
C ASP A 182 9.47 10.44 5.49
N ARG A 183 9.32 10.37 4.16
CA ARG A 183 9.65 9.21 3.34
C ARG A 183 11.01 9.40 2.68
N SER A 184 11.73 8.30 2.43
CA SER A 184 12.96 8.31 1.63
C SER A 184 12.73 8.80 0.20
N LEU A 185 11.51 8.63 -0.32
CA LEU A 185 11.09 8.98 -1.66
C LEU A 185 10.15 10.19 -1.66
N SER A 186 10.46 11.17 -2.51
CA SER A 186 9.55 12.28 -2.83
C SER A 186 8.66 11.92 -4.03
N LEU A 187 7.51 12.60 -4.17
CA LEU A 187 6.67 12.45 -5.37
C LEU A 187 7.35 12.99 -6.62
N THR A 188 8.20 14.00 -6.49
CA THR A 188 9.01 14.54 -7.59
C THR A 188 9.96 13.50 -8.19
N ASP A 189 10.43 12.52 -7.41
CA ASP A 189 11.28 11.43 -7.91
C ASP A 189 10.50 10.33 -8.65
N ILE A 190 9.20 10.21 -8.38
CA ILE A 190 8.36 9.08 -8.84
C ILE A 190 7.50 9.47 -10.06
N ILE A 191 7.01 10.70 -10.14
CA ILE A 191 6.15 11.17 -11.24
C ILE A 191 6.75 10.88 -12.64
N PRO A 192 8.04 11.14 -12.92
CA PRO A 192 8.67 10.82 -14.22
C PRO A 192 8.68 9.32 -14.57
N ILE A 193 8.49 8.45 -13.58
CA ILE A 193 8.41 7.00 -13.72
C ILE A 193 6.97 6.59 -14.07
N TRP A 194 5.97 7.19 -13.40
CA TRP A 194 4.54 6.96 -13.67
C TRP A 194 4.16 7.32 -15.10
N GLU A 195 4.64 8.46 -15.61
CA GLU A 195 4.46 8.89 -17.01
C GLU A 195 4.94 7.85 -18.03
N ARG A 196 5.92 7.02 -17.65
CA ARG A 196 6.50 5.97 -18.51
C ARG A 196 5.83 4.60 -18.37
N VAL A 197 4.97 4.38 -17.37
CA VAL A 197 4.23 3.12 -17.19
C VAL A 197 3.33 2.83 -18.39
N GLY A 198 2.70 3.87 -18.94
CA GLY A 198 1.78 3.80 -20.08
C GLY A 198 2.40 3.66 -21.46
N THR A 199 3.73 3.64 -21.57
CA THR A 199 4.42 3.65 -22.88
C THR A 199 4.03 2.45 -23.75
N GLY A 200 3.76 2.71 -25.03
CA GLY A 200 3.56 1.64 -26.02
C GLY A 200 4.84 0.82 -26.17
N TRP A 201 4.82 -0.41 -25.65
CA TRP A 201 5.97 -1.31 -25.61
C TRP A 201 5.59 -2.60 -26.31
N ASP A 202 6.49 -3.14 -27.12
CA ASP A 202 6.32 -4.45 -27.74
C ASP A 202 6.73 -5.53 -26.73
N GLU A 203 5.73 -6.29 -26.27
CA GLU A 203 5.91 -7.36 -25.30
C GLU A 203 6.86 -8.46 -25.79
N SER A 204 6.99 -8.63 -27.11
CA SER A 204 7.91 -9.59 -27.71
C SER A 204 9.36 -9.09 -27.73
N ALA A 205 9.57 -7.77 -27.68
CA ALA A 205 10.88 -7.12 -27.76
C ALA A 205 11.48 -6.70 -26.41
N GLY A 206 10.78 -6.96 -25.29
CA GLY A 206 11.19 -6.78 -23.89
C GLY A 206 12.55 -6.10 -23.64
N LEU A 207 13.62 -6.90 -23.47
CA LEU A 207 14.98 -6.42 -23.22
C LEU A 207 15.63 -5.71 -24.44
N PRO A 208 15.59 -6.24 -25.69
CA PRO A 208 16.03 -5.51 -26.88
C PRO A 208 15.48 -4.07 -27.02
N GLN A 209 14.21 -3.84 -26.71
CA GLN A 209 13.60 -2.52 -26.74
C GLN A 209 14.07 -1.61 -25.60
N LEU A 210 14.47 -2.18 -24.45
CA LEU A 210 15.10 -1.43 -23.37
C LEU A 210 16.53 -0.99 -23.75
N LEU A 211 17.25 -1.83 -24.49
CA LEU A 211 18.59 -1.52 -25.00
C LEU A 211 18.58 -0.44 -26.09
N SER A 212 17.54 -0.37 -26.93
CA SER A 212 17.46 0.67 -27.97
C SER A 212 17.32 2.08 -27.38
N LEU A 213 16.69 2.24 -26.20
CA LEU A 213 16.66 3.52 -25.47
C LEU A 213 18.06 4.01 -25.07
N ILE A 214 18.97 3.08 -24.73
CA ILE A 214 20.38 3.39 -24.45
C ILE A 214 21.08 3.82 -25.74
N GLN A 215 20.92 3.03 -26.81
CA GLN A 215 21.60 3.27 -28.11
C GLN A 215 21.20 4.60 -28.76
N VAL A 216 19.94 5.03 -28.63
CA VAL A 216 19.50 6.35 -29.10
C VAL A 216 20.12 7.50 -28.30
N SER A 217 20.50 7.25 -27.04
CA SER A 217 21.18 8.22 -26.17
C SER A 217 22.71 8.22 -26.33
N GLN A 218 23.28 7.31 -27.14
CA GLN A 218 24.69 7.32 -27.50
C GLN A 218 24.90 8.26 -28.70
N SER A 219 25.17 9.53 -28.41
CA SER A 219 25.52 10.51 -29.43
C SER A 219 26.80 10.09 -30.16
N LYS A 220 26.70 9.81 -31.46
CA LYS A 220 27.87 9.62 -32.35
C LYS A 220 28.56 10.96 -32.67
N ASP A 221 28.79 11.77 -31.66
CA ASP A 221 29.52 13.02 -31.81
C ASP A 221 31.01 12.71 -31.88
N LEU A 222 31.72 13.33 -32.83
CA LEU A 222 33.15 13.12 -33.05
C LEU A 222 34.00 13.67 -31.90
N PHE A 223 33.40 14.47 -31.02
CA PHE A 223 34.01 15.05 -29.82
C PHE A 223 33.36 14.54 -28.53
N GLU A 224 32.94 13.27 -28.50
CA GLU A 224 32.39 12.65 -27.28
C GLU A 224 33.36 12.82 -26.09
N PRO A 225 32.92 13.41 -24.96
CA PRO A 225 33.81 13.66 -23.83
C PRO A 225 34.33 12.33 -23.24
N PRO A 226 35.56 12.29 -22.68
CA PRO A 226 36.19 11.05 -22.21
C PRO A 226 35.33 10.24 -21.22
N TYR A 227 34.50 10.93 -20.43
CA TYR A 227 33.52 10.30 -19.55
C TYR A 227 32.43 9.52 -20.31
N ALA A 228 31.85 10.09 -21.38
CA ALA A 228 30.79 9.43 -22.13
C ALA A 228 31.33 8.21 -22.90
N ALA A 229 32.54 8.30 -23.45
CA ALA A 229 33.25 7.15 -24.01
C ALA A 229 33.49 6.03 -22.97
N ALA A 230 33.94 6.39 -21.75
CA ALA A 230 34.12 5.43 -20.66
C ALA A 230 32.79 4.79 -20.21
N ARG A 231 31.72 5.60 -20.10
CA ARG A 231 30.35 5.15 -19.80
C ARG A 231 29.84 4.17 -20.85
N ASN A 232 29.98 4.50 -22.14
CA ASN A 232 29.53 3.66 -23.25
C ASN A 232 30.26 2.31 -23.26
N LYS A 233 31.59 2.31 -23.09
CA LYS A 233 32.39 1.09 -22.97
C LYS A 233 31.90 0.19 -21.83
N VAL A 234 31.59 0.76 -20.66
CA VAL A 234 31.08 -0.02 -19.53
C VAL A 234 29.66 -0.57 -19.82
N PHE A 235 28.83 0.15 -20.57
CA PHE A 235 27.55 -0.39 -21.06
C PHE A 235 27.73 -1.56 -22.04
N GLU A 236 28.76 -1.56 -22.89
CA GLU A 236 29.10 -2.72 -23.73
C GLU A 236 29.54 -3.93 -22.88
N GLU A 237 30.38 -3.69 -21.86
CA GLU A 237 30.82 -4.74 -20.91
C GLU A 237 29.63 -5.31 -20.10
N LEU A 238 28.61 -4.50 -19.81
CA LEU A 238 27.34 -4.93 -19.20
C LEU A 238 26.47 -5.83 -20.12
N LEU A 239 26.78 -5.95 -21.42
CA LEU A 239 26.10 -6.88 -22.32
C LEU A 239 26.77 -8.26 -22.42
N SER A 240 27.98 -8.43 -21.85
CA SER A 240 28.73 -9.69 -21.84
C SER A 240 27.89 -10.89 -21.37
N ASP A 241 28.16 -12.08 -21.90
CA ASP A 241 27.50 -13.32 -21.46
C ASP A 241 27.94 -13.80 -20.07
N SER A 242 29.17 -13.49 -19.63
CA SER A 242 29.64 -13.82 -18.28
C SER A 242 28.96 -12.94 -17.23
N VAL A 243 28.36 -13.57 -16.21
CA VAL A 243 27.76 -12.88 -15.06
C VAL A 243 28.84 -12.12 -14.30
N GLU A 244 30.03 -12.71 -14.10
CA GLU A 244 31.15 -12.08 -13.41
C GLU A 244 31.61 -10.82 -14.13
N GLN A 245 31.74 -10.86 -15.46
CA GLN A 245 32.10 -9.68 -16.25
C GLN A 245 31.06 -8.58 -16.14
N ARG A 246 29.75 -8.89 -16.18
CA ARG A 246 28.70 -7.88 -15.96
C ARG A 246 28.73 -7.29 -14.54
N VAL A 247 29.01 -8.08 -13.51
CA VAL A 247 29.17 -7.57 -12.12
C VAL A 247 30.40 -6.66 -12.00
N LEU A 248 31.52 -7.00 -12.65
CA LEU A 248 32.72 -6.16 -12.70
C LEU A 248 32.46 -4.87 -13.48
N ALA A 249 31.75 -4.94 -14.61
CA ALA A 249 31.31 -3.78 -15.37
C ALA A 249 30.41 -2.86 -14.53
N PHE A 250 29.44 -3.39 -13.79
CA PHE A 250 28.61 -2.60 -12.88
C PHE A 250 29.42 -1.90 -11.79
N ARG A 251 30.43 -2.56 -11.19
CA ARG A 251 31.33 -1.91 -10.22
C ARG A 251 32.14 -0.78 -10.88
N SER A 252 32.65 -1.01 -12.08
CA SER A 252 33.33 0.02 -12.88
C SER A 252 32.38 1.19 -13.19
N PHE A 253 31.11 0.91 -13.52
CA PHE A 253 30.06 1.90 -13.76
C PHE A 253 29.85 2.81 -12.54
N VAL A 254 29.69 2.22 -11.36
CA VAL A 254 29.51 2.94 -10.09
C VAL A 254 30.72 3.84 -9.78
N ASN A 255 31.94 3.35 -10.00
CA ASN A 255 33.17 4.14 -9.82
C ASN A 255 33.25 5.31 -10.81
N VAL A 256 32.94 5.04 -12.09
CA VAL A 256 32.91 6.05 -13.16
C VAL A 256 31.87 7.13 -12.86
N GLN A 257 30.67 6.76 -12.42
CA GLN A 257 29.64 7.72 -12.02
C GLN A 257 30.05 8.56 -10.80
N SER A 258 30.69 7.93 -9.82
CA SER A 258 31.08 8.61 -8.57
C SER A 258 32.23 9.61 -8.76
N SER A 259 32.99 9.48 -9.86
CA SER A 259 34.16 10.32 -10.15
C SER A 259 33.85 11.61 -10.91
N VAL A 260 32.58 11.85 -11.32
CA VAL A 260 32.22 13.03 -12.11
C VAL A 260 31.55 14.10 -11.26
N GLU A 261 32.18 15.26 -11.18
CA GLU A 261 31.54 16.51 -10.76
C GLU A 261 30.59 17.02 -11.85
N ARG A 262 29.44 16.34 -12.03
CA ARG A 262 28.43 16.73 -13.02
C ARG A 262 27.83 18.08 -12.64
N HIS A 263 27.88 19.04 -13.56
CA HIS A 263 26.93 20.15 -13.57
C HIS A 263 25.55 19.54 -13.84
N GLN A 264 24.64 19.62 -12.86
CA GLN A 264 23.38 18.87 -12.83
C GLN A 264 22.42 19.39 -13.92
N THR A 265 22.33 18.69 -15.05
CA THR A 265 21.32 18.97 -16.09
C THR A 265 20.03 18.18 -15.90
N GLU A 266 20.08 16.94 -15.39
CA GLU A 266 18.90 16.11 -15.16
C GLU A 266 19.01 15.33 -13.83
N PRO A 267 18.17 15.62 -12.81
CA PRO A 267 18.31 15.03 -11.47
C PRO A 267 18.00 13.53 -11.41
N PHE A 268 17.28 12.99 -12.41
CA PHE A 268 16.83 11.59 -12.42
C PHE A 268 17.69 10.65 -13.28
N ALA A 269 18.59 11.21 -14.11
CA ALA A 269 19.37 10.42 -15.08
C ALA A 269 20.26 9.37 -14.41
N ASP A 270 20.93 9.74 -13.32
CA ASP A 270 21.77 8.84 -12.53
C ASP A 270 20.98 7.64 -11.96
N ALA A 271 19.79 7.89 -11.41
CA ALA A 271 18.93 6.84 -10.84
C ALA A 271 18.42 5.88 -11.92
N PHE A 272 18.04 6.43 -13.09
CA PHE A 272 17.65 5.65 -14.27
C PHE A 272 18.81 4.76 -14.75
N GLU A 273 20.00 5.32 -14.92
CA GLU A 273 21.18 4.58 -15.42
C GLU A 273 21.66 3.50 -14.44
N MET A 274 21.69 3.79 -13.14
CA MET A 274 22.07 2.82 -12.10
C MET A 274 21.10 1.64 -12.06
N ALA A 275 19.80 1.92 -12.09
CA ALA A 275 18.76 0.90 -12.12
C ALA A 275 18.88 0.03 -13.38
N LEU A 276 19.16 0.64 -14.52
CA LEU A 276 19.31 -0.03 -15.81
C LEU A 276 20.55 -0.92 -15.82
N ALA A 277 21.70 -0.39 -15.38
CA ALA A 277 22.94 -1.15 -15.27
C ALA A 277 22.77 -2.40 -14.38
N ALA A 278 22.14 -2.26 -13.20
CA ALA A 278 21.86 -3.39 -12.32
C ALA A 278 20.90 -4.43 -12.95
N PHE A 279 19.90 -3.97 -13.71
CA PHE A 279 18.97 -4.84 -14.43
C PHE A 279 19.67 -5.65 -15.54
N LEU A 280 20.63 -5.03 -16.25
CA LEU A 280 21.44 -5.70 -17.27
C LEU A 280 22.36 -6.78 -16.68
N VAL A 281 22.93 -6.58 -15.48
CA VAL A 281 23.72 -7.64 -14.80
C VAL A 281 22.90 -8.92 -14.63
N GLY A 282 21.66 -8.79 -14.17
CA GLY A 282 20.76 -9.94 -14.01
C GLY A 282 20.08 -10.41 -15.29
N ARG A 283 20.17 -9.65 -16.39
CA ARG A 283 19.28 -9.73 -17.57
C ARG A 283 17.79 -9.80 -17.15
N GLY A 284 17.45 -9.11 -16.06
CA GLY A 284 16.22 -9.32 -15.28
C GLY A 284 16.36 -8.94 -13.80
N THR A 285 15.38 -9.32 -12.99
CA THR A 285 15.21 -8.83 -11.60
C THR A 285 16.19 -9.43 -10.58
N SER A 286 16.90 -10.49 -10.95
CA SER A 286 17.74 -11.32 -10.06
C SER A 286 18.83 -10.57 -9.28
N HIS A 287 19.29 -9.41 -9.78
CA HIS A 287 20.40 -8.64 -9.21
C HIS A 287 19.98 -7.31 -8.57
N VAL A 288 18.69 -7.16 -8.21
CA VAL A 288 18.15 -5.95 -7.56
C VAL A 288 18.93 -5.53 -6.30
N PHE A 289 19.53 -6.48 -5.58
CA PHE A 289 20.34 -6.20 -4.38
C PHE A 289 21.57 -5.32 -4.64
N LEU A 290 22.08 -5.25 -5.88
CA LEU A 290 23.21 -4.38 -6.25
C LEU A 290 22.93 -2.88 -6.02
N LEU A 291 21.65 -2.50 -5.97
CA LEU A 291 21.21 -1.13 -5.78
C LEU A 291 21.23 -0.68 -4.31
N LYS A 292 21.50 -1.58 -3.35
CA LYS A 292 21.43 -1.31 -1.91
C LYS A 292 22.25 -0.08 -1.48
N ASP A 293 23.48 0.00 -1.94
CA ASP A 293 24.38 1.10 -1.59
C ASP A 293 24.04 2.39 -2.34
N MET A 294 23.39 2.28 -3.51
CA MET A 294 22.98 3.41 -4.35
C MET A 294 21.68 4.06 -3.86
N ALA A 295 20.76 3.31 -3.25
CA ALA A 295 19.45 3.78 -2.83
C ALA A 295 19.48 4.95 -1.83
N ARG A 296 20.56 5.09 -1.05
CA ARG A 296 20.77 6.24 -0.15
C ARG A 296 21.09 7.54 -0.90
N LYS A 297 21.75 7.44 -2.06
CA LYS A 297 22.12 8.58 -2.92
C LYS A 297 21.03 8.88 -3.96
N TYR A 298 20.33 7.84 -4.40
CA TYR A 298 19.32 7.89 -5.47
C TYR A 298 18.06 7.13 -5.04
N PRO A 299 17.14 7.75 -4.27
CA PRO A 299 15.99 7.05 -3.68
C PRO A 299 15.10 6.34 -4.71
N SER A 300 14.91 6.91 -5.90
CA SER A 300 14.08 6.35 -6.98
C SER A 300 14.71 5.19 -7.75
N VAL A 301 15.94 4.77 -7.43
CA VAL A 301 16.66 3.72 -8.18
C VAL A 301 15.89 2.38 -8.20
N TYR A 302 15.26 1.98 -7.10
CA TYR A 302 14.43 0.76 -7.09
C TYR A 302 13.12 0.92 -7.86
N VAL A 303 12.57 2.14 -7.92
CA VAL A 303 11.32 2.42 -8.62
C VAL A 303 11.55 2.40 -10.14
N TRP A 304 12.69 2.93 -10.60
CA TRP A 304 13.16 2.77 -11.98
C TRP A 304 13.41 1.30 -12.34
N PHE A 305 14.06 0.54 -11.45
CA PHE A 305 14.25 -0.90 -11.63
C PHE A 305 12.91 -1.64 -11.73
N GLY A 306 11.94 -1.25 -10.91
CA GLY A 306 10.57 -1.76 -10.96
C GLY A 306 9.83 -1.43 -12.26
N LEU A 307 10.05 -0.23 -12.82
CA LEU A 307 9.55 0.11 -14.16
C LEU A 307 10.17 -0.78 -15.23
N PHE A 308 11.50 -0.96 -15.24
CA PHE A 308 12.16 -1.84 -16.22
C PHE A 308 11.64 -3.27 -16.14
N ALA A 309 11.52 -3.83 -14.94
CA ALA A 309 10.89 -5.13 -14.72
C ALA A 309 9.46 -5.18 -15.29
N GLY A 310 8.65 -4.15 -15.06
CA GLY A 310 7.30 -4.05 -15.61
C GLY A 310 7.29 -4.00 -17.15
N LEU A 311 8.18 -3.22 -17.77
CA LEU A 311 8.26 -3.06 -19.22
C LEU A 311 8.75 -4.34 -19.93
N THR A 312 9.75 -5.03 -19.38
CA THR A 312 10.23 -6.31 -19.93
C THR A 312 9.30 -7.49 -19.65
N GLY A 313 8.40 -7.35 -18.66
CA GLY A 313 7.41 -8.35 -18.30
C GLY A 313 7.97 -9.62 -17.64
N PRO A 314 7.09 -10.63 -17.39
CA PRO A 314 7.38 -11.78 -16.54
C PRO A 314 8.54 -12.69 -16.96
N VAL A 315 8.96 -12.64 -18.22
CA VAL A 315 10.08 -13.46 -18.75
C VAL A 315 11.42 -13.07 -18.10
N CYS A 316 11.55 -11.81 -17.67
CA CYS A 316 12.74 -11.29 -16.99
C CYS A 316 12.62 -11.29 -15.46
N TRP A 317 11.56 -11.89 -14.89
CA TRP A 317 11.34 -11.91 -13.44
C TRP A 317 11.88 -13.20 -12.82
N ASP A 318 12.63 -13.05 -11.73
CA ASP A 318 12.91 -14.16 -10.82
C ASP A 318 11.64 -14.59 -10.05
N VAL A 319 11.68 -15.77 -9.45
CA VAL A 319 10.52 -16.39 -8.77
C VAL A 319 10.02 -15.57 -7.57
N ALA A 320 10.90 -14.84 -6.86
CA ALA A 320 10.49 -14.00 -5.75
C ALA A 320 9.81 -12.72 -6.25
N TRP A 321 10.39 -12.06 -7.26
CA TRP A 321 9.78 -10.90 -7.92
C TRP A 321 8.40 -11.23 -8.49
N ALA A 322 8.29 -12.31 -9.27
CA ALA A 322 7.04 -12.73 -9.89
C ALA A 322 5.93 -13.01 -8.86
N ARG A 323 6.27 -13.64 -7.72
CA ARG A 323 5.32 -13.89 -6.63
C ARG A 323 4.83 -12.59 -5.99
N ALA A 324 5.74 -11.67 -5.69
CA ALA A 324 5.40 -10.39 -5.07
C ALA A 324 4.57 -9.50 -6.01
N ALA A 325 4.99 -9.36 -7.27
CA ALA A 325 4.28 -8.62 -8.30
C ALA A 325 2.86 -9.17 -8.53
N LYS A 326 2.69 -10.49 -8.68
CA LYS A 326 1.35 -11.10 -8.83
C LYS A 326 0.47 -10.94 -7.59
N GLY A 327 1.06 -10.89 -6.39
CA GLY A 327 0.35 -10.56 -5.16
C GLY A 327 -0.22 -9.13 -5.16
N ILE A 328 0.57 -8.15 -5.62
CA ILE A 328 0.15 -6.74 -5.74
C ILE A 328 -0.89 -6.56 -6.87
N GLU A 329 -0.65 -7.18 -8.02
CA GLU A 329 -1.53 -7.15 -9.20
C GLU A 329 -2.95 -7.65 -8.87
N LYS A 330 -3.06 -8.72 -8.06
CA LYS A 330 -4.35 -9.23 -7.57
C LYS A 330 -5.14 -8.17 -6.79
N THR A 331 -4.47 -7.40 -5.94
CA THR A 331 -5.09 -6.34 -5.12
C THR A 331 -5.51 -5.14 -5.99
N LEU A 332 -4.68 -4.75 -6.97
CA LEU A 332 -5.04 -3.72 -7.95
C LEU A 332 -6.29 -4.12 -8.75
N SER A 333 -6.36 -5.38 -9.19
CA SER A 333 -7.44 -5.94 -10.03
C SER A 333 -8.80 -6.10 -9.33
N ALA A 334 -8.90 -5.87 -8.01
CA ALA A 334 -10.19 -5.87 -7.34
C ALA A 334 -11.07 -4.71 -7.87
N HIS A 335 -12.27 -5.03 -8.35
CA HIS A 335 -13.21 -4.04 -8.90
C HIS A 335 -13.68 -3.07 -7.81
N PHE A 336 -13.95 -1.83 -8.20
CA PHE A 336 -14.53 -0.83 -7.29
C PHE A 336 -16.06 -0.92 -7.29
N SER A 337 -16.66 -0.84 -6.11
CA SER A 337 -18.11 -0.74 -5.93
C SER A 337 -18.44 0.30 -4.85
N TRP A 338 -19.39 1.17 -5.17
CA TRP A 338 -19.92 2.15 -4.22
C TRP A 338 -20.66 1.53 -3.02
N ALA A 339 -21.10 0.28 -3.14
CA ALA A 339 -21.76 -0.46 -2.06
C ALA A 339 -20.78 -1.23 -1.15
N GLU A 340 -19.48 -1.28 -1.50
CA GLU A 340 -18.47 -1.92 -0.66
C GLU A 340 -18.00 -0.97 0.45
N PRO A 341 -17.89 -1.46 1.71
CA PRO A 341 -17.46 -0.65 2.82
C PRO A 341 -16.04 -0.11 2.59
N PRO A 342 -15.75 1.13 2.99
CA PRO A 342 -14.41 1.69 2.84
C PRO A 342 -13.40 0.96 3.73
N SER A 343 -12.18 0.78 3.22
CA SER A 343 -11.05 0.18 3.96
C SER A 343 -10.09 1.23 4.54
N CYS A 344 -10.60 2.44 4.81
CA CYS A 344 -9.86 3.58 5.34
C CYS A 344 -10.33 3.96 6.75
N ASP A 345 -9.49 4.73 7.46
CA ASP A 345 -9.87 5.38 8.71
C ASP A 345 -10.68 6.65 8.43
N ILE A 346 -10.27 7.42 7.40
CA ILE A 346 -10.91 8.65 6.92
C ILE A 346 -10.85 8.79 5.40
N SER A 347 -11.78 9.58 4.86
CA SER A 347 -11.84 9.98 3.46
C SER A 347 -10.99 11.22 3.17
N TRP A 348 -10.76 11.50 1.88
CA TRP A 348 -10.11 12.73 1.45
C TRP A 348 -10.83 14.01 1.90
N PRO A 349 -12.18 14.18 1.77
CA PRO A 349 -12.87 15.36 2.29
C PRO A 349 -12.61 15.60 3.77
N GLU A 350 -12.69 14.57 4.62
CA GLU A 350 -12.45 14.69 6.06
C GLU A 350 -10.99 15.04 6.36
N TYR A 351 -10.05 14.36 5.72
CA TYR A 351 -8.63 14.70 5.85
C TYR A 351 -8.36 16.16 5.44
N SER A 352 -8.93 16.63 4.33
CA SER A 352 -8.71 18.00 3.83
C SER A 352 -9.21 19.06 4.83
N TRP A 353 -10.31 18.79 5.53
CA TRP A 353 -10.82 19.64 6.61
C TRP A 353 -9.92 19.60 7.85
N VAL A 354 -9.47 18.40 8.29
CA VAL A 354 -8.50 18.25 9.38
C VAL A 354 -7.13 18.86 9.04
N ALA A 355 -6.76 18.94 7.76
CA ALA A 355 -5.54 19.60 7.29
C ALA A 355 -5.67 21.12 7.18
N SER A 356 -6.87 21.64 6.88
CA SER A 356 -7.14 23.08 6.93
C SER A 356 -7.25 23.63 8.36
N THR A 357 -7.45 22.75 9.36
CA THR A 357 -7.53 23.13 10.77
C THR A 357 -6.15 23.00 11.42
N ASP A 358 -5.66 24.08 12.03
CA ASP A 358 -4.34 24.16 12.70
C ASP A 358 -4.32 23.45 14.07
N ASN A 359 -4.85 22.23 14.13
CA ASN A 359 -4.96 21.43 15.35
C ASN A 359 -4.50 19.99 15.10
N GLU A 360 -3.21 19.74 15.34
CA GLU A 360 -2.58 18.42 15.22
C GLU A 360 -3.29 17.31 16.02
N LYS A 361 -3.97 17.67 17.12
CA LYS A 361 -4.67 16.70 17.99
C LYS A 361 -5.84 16.01 17.28
N LEU A 362 -6.47 16.67 16.30
CA LEU A 362 -7.57 16.08 15.54
C LEU A 362 -7.17 14.77 14.85
N ILE A 363 -5.97 14.71 14.26
CA ILE A 363 -5.44 13.47 13.68
C ILE A 363 -5.18 12.42 14.74
N ALA A 364 -4.70 12.80 15.92
CA ALA A 364 -4.47 11.85 17.02
C ALA A 364 -5.78 11.21 17.53
N GLU A 365 -6.86 12.00 17.62
CA GLU A 365 -8.18 11.61 18.11
C GLU A 365 -9.00 10.71 17.17
N ILE A 366 -8.75 10.76 15.86
CA ILE A 366 -9.44 9.90 14.87
C ILE A 366 -9.36 8.41 15.25
N PRO A 367 -10.46 7.62 15.25
CA PRO A 367 -10.41 6.17 15.36
C PRO A 367 -9.56 5.55 14.24
N LYS A 368 -8.65 4.63 14.58
CA LYS A 368 -7.69 4.03 13.63
C LYS A 368 -7.78 2.51 13.66
N GLN A 369 -7.81 1.87 12.49
CA GLN A 369 -7.68 0.42 12.34
C GLN A 369 -6.31 -0.10 12.77
N LEU A 370 -5.25 0.72 12.63
CA LEU A 370 -3.87 0.34 12.94
C LEU A 370 -3.17 1.40 13.82
N PRO A 371 -2.39 0.98 14.84
CA PRO A 371 -1.71 1.92 15.74
C PRO A 371 -0.63 2.73 15.01
N LYS A 372 -0.56 4.04 15.28
CA LYS A 372 0.38 5.01 14.67
C LYS A 372 0.30 5.12 13.14
N VAL A 373 -0.77 4.61 12.55
CA VAL A 373 -1.05 4.62 11.12
C VAL A 373 -2.36 5.35 10.89
N LEU A 374 -2.45 6.04 9.76
CA LEU A 374 -3.70 6.59 9.24
C LEU A 374 -3.84 6.10 7.80
N ILE A 375 -4.93 5.41 7.51
CA ILE A 375 -5.30 4.98 6.16
C ILE A 375 -6.29 6.01 5.63
N ILE A 376 -5.89 6.74 4.58
CA ILE A 376 -6.73 7.77 3.96
C ILE A 376 -7.21 7.24 2.61
N GLU A 377 -8.51 7.32 2.34
CA GLU A 377 -9.02 7.15 0.98
C GLU A 377 -8.80 8.43 0.18
N ILE A 378 -7.78 8.43 -0.68
CA ILE A 378 -7.35 9.59 -1.47
C ILE A 378 -8.38 9.92 -2.55
N PHE A 379 -8.92 8.87 -3.14
CA PHE A 379 -9.97 8.89 -4.14
C PHE A 379 -10.79 7.60 -3.96
N PRO A 380 -12.10 7.56 -4.25
CA PRO A 380 -12.94 6.37 -4.05
C PRO A 380 -12.28 5.04 -4.46
N GLY A 381 -12.08 4.11 -3.51
CA GLY A 381 -11.44 2.82 -3.72
C GLY A 381 -9.91 2.81 -3.80
N ALA A 382 -9.26 3.97 -3.70
CA ALA A 382 -7.82 4.16 -3.73
C ALA A 382 -7.31 4.74 -2.40
N THR A 383 -6.80 3.87 -1.54
CA THR A 383 -6.28 4.21 -0.22
C THR A 383 -4.75 4.38 -0.21
N CYS A 384 -4.25 5.28 0.63
CA CYS A 384 -2.83 5.37 0.97
C CYS A 384 -2.67 5.26 2.50
N GLN A 385 -1.77 4.37 2.92
CA GLN A 385 -1.42 4.16 4.31
C GLN A 385 -0.22 5.05 4.69
N LEU A 386 -0.43 5.94 5.66
CA LEU A 386 0.58 6.87 6.16
C LEU A 386 0.91 6.54 7.61
N ARG A 387 2.19 6.68 7.98
CA ARG A 387 2.62 6.58 9.38
C ARG A 387 2.63 7.97 9.99
N LEU A 388 2.05 8.11 11.17
CA LEU A 388 2.07 9.36 11.93
C LEU A 388 3.45 9.57 12.55
N LYS A 389 3.95 10.80 12.57
CA LYS A 389 5.04 11.15 13.50
C LYS A 389 4.52 10.88 14.90
N ALA A 390 5.30 10.17 15.71
CA ALA A 390 4.91 9.93 17.09
C ALA A 390 4.88 11.28 17.81
N SER A 391 3.68 11.78 18.10
CA SER A 391 3.50 12.79 19.14
C SER A 391 4.04 12.16 20.41
N ASN A 392 5.24 12.57 20.83
CA ASN A 392 5.78 12.19 22.12
C ASN A 392 4.71 12.58 23.15
N PRO A 393 4.09 11.63 23.87
CA PRO A 393 3.23 12.02 24.97
C PRO A 393 4.15 12.70 25.97
N VAL A 394 4.00 14.02 26.12
CA VAL A 394 4.55 14.76 27.25
C VAL A 394 3.73 14.35 28.48
N GLN A 395 4.02 13.13 28.94
CA GLN A 395 3.81 12.63 30.30
C GLN A 395 5.18 12.40 30.95
N LYS A 396 6.07 13.40 30.78
CA LYS A 396 6.86 13.88 31.91
C LYS A 396 6.08 15.04 32.52
N ASP A 397 6.17 15.19 33.83
CA ASP A 397 5.52 16.23 34.63
C ASP A 397 4.03 16.01 35.00
N ARG A 398 3.74 14.77 35.40
CA ARG A 398 3.31 14.56 36.80
C ARG A 398 4.37 13.81 37.58
N VAL A 399 5.55 14.43 37.70
CA VAL A 399 6.36 14.26 38.91
C VAL A 399 5.56 14.92 40.02
N VAL A 400 4.72 14.14 40.70
CA VAL A 400 4.29 14.50 42.04
C VAL A 400 5.58 14.65 42.84
N SER A 401 5.76 15.83 43.43
CA SER A 401 6.87 16.14 44.31
C SER A 401 6.96 15.05 45.38
N SER A 402 8.02 14.25 45.32
CA SER A 402 8.35 13.25 46.33
C SER A 402 8.86 13.97 47.58
N GLU A 403 7.93 14.60 48.30
CA GLU A 403 8.09 14.81 49.71
C GLU A 403 8.05 13.44 50.40
N ARG A 404 9.02 13.24 51.28
CA ARG A 404 9.26 11.97 51.95
C ARG A 404 8.09 11.62 52.87
N VAL A 405 7.24 10.70 52.43
CA VAL A 405 6.59 9.76 53.35
C VAL A 405 6.99 8.36 52.93
N ALA A 406 7.91 7.78 53.69
CA ALA A 406 8.11 6.35 53.65
C ALA A 406 6.91 5.72 54.35
N ASP A 407 6.07 5.01 53.60
CA ASP A 407 5.35 3.86 54.14
C ASP A 407 4.91 2.91 53.04
N SER A 408 4.90 1.62 53.39
CA SER A 408 4.67 0.51 52.48
C SER A 408 3.18 0.34 52.13
N ALA A 409 2.86 0.38 50.84
CA ALA A 409 1.63 -0.17 50.29
C ALA A 409 1.96 -1.21 49.21
N SER A 410 2.43 -2.38 49.63
CA SER A 410 2.41 -3.56 48.77
C SER A 410 0.95 -3.87 48.42
N PHE A 411 0.64 -4.08 47.14
CA PHE A 411 -0.68 -4.53 46.73
C PHE A 411 -0.87 -5.99 47.16
N PRO A 412 -1.72 -6.32 48.15
CA PRO A 412 -1.81 -7.69 48.70
C PRO A 412 -2.38 -8.72 47.70
N GLN A 413 -2.79 -8.29 46.51
CA GLN A 413 -3.27 -9.15 45.43
C GLN A 413 -2.17 -9.64 44.48
N SER A 414 -1.02 -8.98 44.36
CA SER A 414 0.05 -9.45 43.46
C SER A 414 0.60 -10.80 43.90
N ASP A 415 0.77 -10.98 45.20
CA ASP A 415 1.35 -12.19 45.79
C ASP A 415 0.37 -13.35 45.76
N LEU A 416 -0.94 -13.07 45.90
CA LEU A 416 -2.01 -14.05 45.69
C LEU A 416 -2.07 -14.52 44.23
N VAL A 417 -1.95 -13.61 43.25
CA VAL A 417 -1.89 -13.97 41.83
C VAL A 417 -0.64 -14.80 41.53
N TYR A 418 0.54 -14.41 42.06
CA TYR A 418 1.77 -15.19 41.89
C TYR A 418 1.70 -16.58 42.53
N ALA A 419 1.13 -16.69 43.74
CA ALA A 419 0.91 -17.96 44.40
C ALA A 419 -0.05 -18.87 43.62
N PHE A 420 -1.15 -18.32 43.12
CA PHE A 420 -2.13 -19.04 42.30
C PHE A 420 -1.52 -19.56 40.99
N VAL A 421 -0.80 -18.71 40.24
CA VAL A 421 -0.13 -19.11 39.00
C VAL A 421 0.92 -20.21 39.26
N LYS A 422 1.68 -20.11 40.36
CA LYS A 422 2.68 -21.10 40.74
C LYS A 422 2.06 -22.45 41.09
N GLU A 423 0.94 -22.46 41.81
CA GLU A 423 0.23 -23.71 42.16
C GLU A 423 -0.49 -24.32 40.96
N PHE A 424 -1.02 -23.50 40.04
CA PHE A 424 -1.61 -23.98 38.78
C PHE A 424 -0.57 -24.69 37.90
N ILE A 425 0.63 -24.12 37.76
CA ILE A 425 1.75 -24.78 37.05
C ILE A 425 2.10 -26.11 37.73
N ARG A 426 2.24 -26.12 39.06
CA ARG A 426 2.56 -27.33 39.83
C ARG A 426 1.51 -28.44 39.65
N LEU A 427 0.23 -28.10 39.62
CA LEU A 427 -0.86 -29.03 39.36
C LEU A 427 -0.82 -29.55 37.92
N SER A 428 -0.58 -28.68 36.93
CA SER A 428 -0.47 -29.06 35.52
C SER A 428 0.66 -30.06 35.27
N ASP A 429 1.84 -29.82 35.83
CA ASP A 429 3.00 -30.70 35.70
C ASP A 429 2.78 -32.04 36.43
N LYS A 430 2.10 -32.03 37.58
CA LYS A 430 1.69 -33.28 38.25
C LYS A 430 0.73 -34.09 37.37
N THR A 431 -0.31 -33.47 36.80
CA THR A 431 -1.22 -34.20 35.90
C THR A 431 -0.54 -34.73 34.65
N LYS A 432 0.47 -34.05 34.10
CA LYS A 432 1.27 -34.59 32.97
C LYS A 432 2.04 -35.86 33.36
N LEU A 433 2.58 -35.92 34.57
CA LEU A 433 3.26 -37.12 35.07
C LEU A 433 2.28 -38.27 35.30
N ASP A 434 1.13 -38.00 35.93
CA ASP A 434 0.10 -39.00 36.18
C ASP A 434 -0.52 -39.55 34.87
N LEU A 435 -0.76 -38.70 33.86
CA LEU A 435 -1.21 -39.12 32.51
C LEU A 435 -0.12 -39.84 31.69
N GLY A 436 1.15 -39.48 31.88
CA GLY A 436 2.28 -40.16 31.25
C GLY A 436 2.51 -41.57 31.78
N ALA A 437 2.23 -41.82 33.06
CA ALA A 437 2.39 -43.14 33.69
C ALA A 437 1.35 -44.16 33.21
N VAL A 438 0.10 -43.73 32.96
CA VAL A 438 -1.00 -44.64 32.57
C VAL A 438 -0.86 -45.20 31.15
N LEU A 439 -0.16 -44.51 30.25
CA LEU A 439 0.06 -44.95 28.86
C LEU A 439 1.31 -45.83 28.67
N GLY A 440 2.05 -46.13 29.73
CA GLY A 440 3.36 -46.78 29.65
C GLY A 440 3.44 -48.25 30.08
N GLN A 441 2.32 -48.90 30.46
CA GLN A 441 2.37 -50.17 31.21
C GLN A 441 1.58 -51.35 30.63
N ASP A 442 0.98 -51.24 29.45
CA ASP A 442 0.37 -52.37 28.75
C ASP A 442 1.04 -52.65 27.39
N VAL A 443 1.06 -53.93 27.01
CA VAL A 443 1.56 -54.52 25.75
C VAL A 443 3.10 -54.71 25.63
N VAL A 444 3.65 -55.64 26.43
CA VAL A 444 4.75 -56.53 25.99
C VAL A 444 4.47 -57.97 26.43
N SER A 445 4.65 -58.93 25.50
CA SER A 445 4.36 -60.39 25.53
C SER A 445 2.96 -60.76 24.99
N SER A 446 2.78 -61.72 24.06
CA SER A 446 3.71 -62.40 23.12
C SER A 446 2.90 -62.90 21.89
N GLU A 447 3.42 -63.55 20.81
CA GLU A 447 4.75 -64.14 20.55
C GLU A 447 5.09 -64.21 19.03
N THR A 448 5.88 -65.21 18.63
CA THR A 448 6.46 -65.53 17.32
C THR A 448 5.53 -66.10 16.24
N LEU A 449 5.79 -65.80 14.95
CA LEU A 449 6.28 -66.79 13.95
C LEU A 449 6.67 -66.13 12.60
N THR A 450 7.44 -66.86 11.77
CA THR A 450 8.32 -66.32 10.71
C THR A 450 7.78 -66.56 9.27
N PRO A 451 8.53 -66.48 8.15
CA PRO A 451 8.21 -65.50 7.11
C PRO A 451 7.79 -66.09 5.73
N SER A 452 7.06 -65.34 4.91
CA SER A 452 6.79 -65.74 3.52
C SER A 452 6.74 -64.58 2.50
N LYS A 453 7.75 -64.60 1.62
CA LYS A 453 7.69 -64.33 0.17
C LYS A 453 6.83 -63.17 -0.35
N ARG A 454 7.54 -62.07 -0.65
CA ARG A 454 7.81 -61.60 -2.02
C ARG A 454 6.66 -61.80 -3.03
N ASN A 455 5.99 -60.71 -3.43
CA ASN A 455 5.52 -60.62 -4.82
C ASN A 455 5.57 -59.20 -5.41
N LYS A 456 5.92 -59.14 -6.69
CA LYS A 456 6.07 -57.90 -7.48
C LYS A 456 4.71 -57.44 -7.99
N ARG A 457 4.51 -56.13 -8.13
CA ARG A 457 3.51 -55.57 -9.06
C ARG A 457 4.06 -54.30 -9.72
N THR A 458 4.79 -54.46 -10.81
CA THR A 458 4.38 -54.10 -12.19
C THR A 458 4.02 -52.63 -12.40
N THR A 459 4.90 -51.96 -13.15
CA THR A 459 4.64 -50.74 -13.90
C THR A 459 3.64 -50.99 -15.04
N SER A 460 2.86 -49.97 -15.40
CA SER A 460 2.22 -49.87 -16.71
C SER A 460 2.45 -48.47 -17.30
N LYS A 461 2.99 -48.46 -18.53
CA LYS A 461 3.03 -47.26 -19.38
C LYS A 461 1.62 -46.92 -19.84
N ILE A 462 1.36 -45.63 -20.08
CA ILE A 462 0.40 -45.22 -21.11
C ILE A 462 1.17 -44.39 -22.13
N VAL A 463 1.05 -44.78 -23.40
CA VAL A 463 1.45 -44.00 -24.56
C VAL A 463 0.24 -43.96 -25.49
N LYS A 464 -0.27 -42.75 -25.73
CA LYS A 464 -0.76 -42.31 -27.03
C LYS A 464 -0.83 -40.79 -27.03
#